data_AF-A0A353XQB4-F1
#
_entry.id   AF-A0A353XQB4-F1
#
_cell.length_a   1.000
_cell.length_b   1.000
_cell.length_c   1.000
_cell.angle_alpha   90.00
_cell.angle_beta   90.00
_cell.angle_gamma   90.00
#
_symmetry.space_group_name_H-M   'P 1'
#
loop_
_entity.id
_entity.type
_entity.pdbx_description
1 polymer ?
#
loop_
_entity_poly.entity_id
_entity_poly.type
_entity_poly.pdbx_seq_one_letter_code
_entity_poly.pdbx_strand_id
1 'polypeptide(L)'
;MAYPFLIKVYEDYSNKIISKDDFLEILSFVQSYVWRRFVIGLPTNALNKIFMTLYEKIDQDDYVVSIQKYIAKRKGSHRMPQDAEIIEALKHKDIYNIKSKNRLYLLSRLENFNNNEVVNIEGSSDITIEHIFPQRPNHVWKSQLSEADLKLMKEEYLHTLGNLTLSGNNGSLGNKDFISKRDMPEKGYKDSRLWLNKYLSEIDVWDVQALERRFNIMAERCLKVWSYPNVDLEDYNESTEEISIFEADDPTHKKLEYVVLFGQKLKIKTVASLYIEVFTYLFEQNPEVFFNTDLGERLGIVKYHNREKLRFAKAISSNYFIEAHFDNMSKFDKIKYALEIFEAEDELSIKYAAES
;
A
#
# COMPACT_ATOMS: atom_id res chain seq x y z
N MET A 1 6.56 3.31 12.51
CA MET A 1 6.63 3.83 11.14
C MET A 1 6.02 5.22 11.08
N ALA A 2 4.70 5.40 11.28
CA ALA A 2 4.09 6.74 11.26
C ALA A 2 4.30 7.60 12.53
N TYR A 3 4.84 7.05 13.63
CA TYR A 3 4.94 7.75 14.91
C TYR A 3 5.62 9.13 14.86
N PRO A 4 6.78 9.32 14.18
CA PRO A 4 7.41 10.63 14.14
C PRO A 4 6.52 11.71 13.53
N PHE A 5 5.82 11.38 12.44
CA PHE A 5 4.85 12.26 11.81
C PHE A 5 3.67 12.55 12.76
N LEU A 6 3.05 11.50 13.31
CA LEU A 6 1.87 11.65 14.17
C LEU A 6 2.14 12.40 15.48
N ILE A 7 3.36 12.31 16.02
CA ILE A 7 3.77 13.07 17.21
C ILE A 7 3.78 14.56 16.91
N LYS A 8 4.32 14.98 15.75
CA LYS A 8 4.31 16.39 15.35
C LYS A 8 2.90 16.91 15.09
N VAL A 9 2.07 16.15 14.38
CA VAL A 9 0.65 16.53 14.17
C VAL A 9 -0.10 16.62 15.51
N TYR A 10 0.20 15.74 16.47
CA TYR A 10 -0.36 15.83 17.82
C TYR A 10 0.12 17.07 18.57
N GLU A 11 1.38 17.46 18.42
CA GLU A 11 1.93 18.71 18.96
C GLU A 11 1.20 19.93 18.38
N ASP A 12 0.95 19.95 17.07
CA ASP A 12 0.16 21.01 16.41
C ASP A 12 -1.27 21.10 16.97
N TYR A 13 -1.92 19.95 17.18
CA TYR A 13 -3.22 19.90 17.85
C TYR A 13 -3.16 20.41 19.29
N SER A 14 -2.17 19.96 20.07
CA SER A 14 -1.96 20.38 21.46
C SER A 14 -1.70 21.87 21.59
N ASN A 15 -0.99 22.46 20.61
CA ASN A 15 -0.70 23.88 20.51
C ASN A 15 -1.83 24.70 19.87
N LYS A 16 -2.96 24.05 19.52
CA LYS A 16 -4.14 24.67 18.88
C LYS A 16 -3.84 25.30 17.51
N ILE A 17 -2.85 24.77 16.80
CA ILE A 17 -2.56 25.13 15.41
C ILE A 17 -3.63 24.52 14.49
N ILE A 18 -4.04 23.27 14.78
CA ILE A 18 -5.12 22.58 14.08
C ILE A 18 -6.29 22.25 15.01
N SER A 19 -7.48 22.07 14.44
CA SER A 19 -8.66 21.67 15.20
C SER A 19 -8.61 20.17 15.57
N LYS A 20 -9.52 19.76 16.46
CA LYS A 20 -9.70 18.33 16.76
C LYS A 20 -10.16 17.55 15.52
N ASP A 21 -10.98 18.16 14.68
CA ASP A 21 -11.52 17.51 13.50
C ASP A 21 -10.43 17.29 12.46
N ASP A 22 -9.57 18.29 12.23
CA ASP A 22 -8.38 18.15 11.36
C ASP A 22 -7.46 17.03 11.87
N PHE A 23 -7.20 17.00 13.18
CA PHE A 23 -6.37 15.96 13.79
C PHE A 23 -6.95 14.56 13.56
N LEU A 24 -8.26 14.39 13.80
CA LEU A 24 -8.94 13.11 13.57
C LEU A 24 -8.96 12.73 12.08
N GLU A 25 -9.09 13.71 11.19
CA GLU A 25 -9.06 13.49 9.76
C GLU A 25 -7.68 13.02 9.29
N ILE A 26 -6.59 13.62 9.79
CA ILE A 26 -5.22 13.14 9.52
C ILE A 26 -5.02 11.71 10.03
N LEU A 27 -5.45 11.41 11.26
CA LEU A 27 -5.34 10.05 11.81
C LEU A 27 -6.09 9.03 10.94
N SER A 28 -7.33 9.37 10.53
CA SER A 28 -8.14 8.54 9.65
C SER A 28 -7.48 8.35 8.28
N PHE A 29 -6.93 9.42 7.71
CA PHE A 29 -6.27 9.41 6.42
C PHE A 29 -5.00 8.55 6.42
N VAL A 30 -4.11 8.75 7.39
CA VAL A 30 -2.89 7.93 7.58
C VAL A 30 -3.25 6.46 7.72
N GLN A 31 -4.29 6.18 8.50
CA GLN A 31 -4.76 4.82 8.72
C GLN A 31 -5.35 4.18 7.45
N SER A 32 -6.15 4.93 6.68
CA SER A 32 -6.64 4.51 5.37
C SER A 32 -5.49 4.20 4.43
N TYR A 33 -4.51 5.10 4.33
CA TYR A 33 -3.34 4.95 3.49
C TYR A 33 -2.54 3.68 3.81
N VAL A 34 -2.20 3.47 5.09
CA VAL A 34 -1.46 2.27 5.52
C VAL A 34 -2.27 0.99 5.27
N TRP A 35 -3.58 1.03 5.57
CA TRP A 35 -4.43 -0.14 5.42
C TRP A 35 -4.63 -0.54 3.96
N ARG A 36 -4.91 0.43 3.08
CA ARG A 36 -5.04 0.20 1.64
C ARG A 36 -3.78 -0.43 1.06
N ARG A 37 -2.61 0.09 1.42
CA ARG A 37 -1.31 -0.49 1.02
C ARG A 37 -1.13 -1.92 1.51
N PHE A 38 -1.53 -2.21 2.75
CA PHE A 38 -1.49 -3.56 3.30
C PHE A 38 -2.40 -4.53 2.53
N VAL A 39 -3.62 -4.09 2.17
CA VAL A 39 -4.58 -4.92 1.42
C VAL A 39 -4.03 -5.36 0.07
N ILE A 40 -3.37 -4.47 -0.68
CA ILE A 40 -2.79 -4.84 -1.99
C ILE A 40 -1.35 -5.37 -1.91
N GLY A 41 -0.77 -5.46 -0.70
CA GLY A 41 0.56 -6.04 -0.50
C GLY A 41 1.75 -5.17 -0.89
N LEU A 42 1.60 -3.83 -0.84
CA LEU A 42 2.73 -2.93 -1.11
C LEU A 42 3.83 -3.04 -0.03
N PRO A 43 5.12 -2.93 -0.41
CA PRO A 43 6.24 -3.04 0.53
C PRO A 43 6.18 -1.99 1.65
N THR A 44 6.62 -2.33 2.86
CA THR A 44 6.58 -1.43 4.01
C THR A 44 7.74 -0.44 4.07
N ASN A 45 8.85 -0.68 3.36
CA ASN A 45 10.05 0.17 3.41
C ASN A 45 9.75 1.60 2.93
N ALA A 46 8.96 1.71 1.86
CA ALA A 46 8.47 2.99 1.35
C ALA A 46 7.59 3.76 2.37
N LEU A 47 6.91 3.10 3.33
CA LEU A 47 6.12 3.82 4.35
C LEU A 47 7.00 4.66 5.27
N ASN A 48 8.13 4.11 5.72
CA ASN A 48 9.03 4.83 6.63
C ASN A 48 9.52 6.12 5.98
N LYS A 49 9.95 6.03 4.72
CA LYS A 49 10.49 7.13 3.93
C LYS A 49 9.46 8.25 3.73
N ILE A 50 8.21 7.89 3.43
CA ILE A 50 7.10 8.85 3.31
C ILE A 50 6.86 9.57 4.62
N PHE A 51 6.70 8.84 5.72
CA PHE A 51 6.37 9.48 6.99
C PHE A 51 7.50 10.36 7.55
N MET A 52 8.75 10.16 7.14
CA MET A 52 9.85 11.06 7.56
C MET A 52 9.75 12.44 6.90
N THR A 53 9.31 12.52 5.65
CA THR A 53 9.23 13.78 4.88
C THR A 53 7.84 14.39 4.86
N LEU A 54 6.80 13.63 5.21
CA LEU A 54 5.39 14.05 5.09
C LEU A 54 5.08 15.35 5.83
N TYR A 55 5.70 15.57 6.99
CA TYR A 55 5.48 16.78 7.79
C TYR A 55 5.96 18.05 7.07
N GLU A 56 7.01 17.96 6.26
CA GLU A 56 7.57 19.10 5.52
C GLU A 56 6.68 19.54 4.34
N LYS A 57 5.63 18.75 4.05
CA LYS A 57 4.69 18.95 2.95
C LYS A 57 3.35 19.52 3.41
N ILE A 58 3.28 19.88 4.69
CA ILE A 58 2.11 20.51 5.28
C ILE A 58 2.10 21.98 4.88
N ASP A 59 1.03 22.39 4.22
CA ASP A 59 0.67 23.79 4.07
C ASP A 59 -0.17 24.19 5.29
N GLN A 60 0.23 25.21 6.04
CA GLN A 60 -0.49 25.61 7.25
C GLN A 60 -1.86 26.21 6.93
N ASP A 61 -2.04 26.78 5.74
CA ASP A 61 -3.32 27.34 5.30
C ASP A 61 -4.30 26.26 4.81
N ASP A 62 -3.79 25.07 4.43
CA ASP A 62 -4.57 23.95 3.88
C ASP A 62 -4.09 22.59 4.44
N TYR A 63 -3.97 22.51 5.78
CA TYR A 63 -3.23 21.46 6.51
C TYR A 63 -3.60 20.03 6.10
N VAL A 64 -4.89 19.70 6.09
CA VAL A 64 -5.36 18.35 5.81
C VAL A 64 -5.24 18.01 4.32
N VAL A 65 -5.71 18.93 3.48
CA VAL A 65 -5.79 18.71 2.03
C VAL A 65 -4.41 18.67 1.41
N SER A 66 -3.43 19.44 1.91
CA SER A 66 -2.06 19.40 1.38
C SER A 66 -1.44 18.01 1.55
N ILE A 67 -1.64 17.37 2.71
CA ILE A 67 -1.20 16.00 2.98
C ILE A 67 -1.95 15.00 2.09
N GLN A 68 -3.27 15.17 1.95
CA GLN A 68 -4.09 14.30 1.12
C GLN A 68 -3.66 14.36 -0.37
N LYS A 69 -3.49 15.57 -0.91
CA LYS A 69 -2.99 15.80 -2.28
C LYS A 69 -1.60 15.21 -2.46
N TYR A 70 -0.69 15.47 -1.51
CA TYR A 70 0.68 14.95 -1.57
C TYR A 70 0.73 13.43 -1.69
N ILE A 71 -0.01 12.71 -0.82
CA ILE A 71 -0.06 11.24 -0.86
C ILE A 71 -0.82 10.72 -2.10
N ALA A 72 -1.91 11.38 -2.51
CA ALA A 72 -2.71 10.97 -3.67
C ALA A 72 -1.92 11.04 -4.98
N LYS A 73 -0.98 12.00 -5.12
CA LYS A 73 -0.11 12.14 -6.31
C LYS A 73 1.04 11.12 -6.37
N ARG A 74 1.36 10.44 -5.27
CA ARG A 74 2.46 9.45 -5.25
C ARG A 74 2.19 8.30 -6.22
N LYS A 75 3.26 7.83 -6.88
CA LYS A 75 3.21 6.71 -7.84
C LYS A 75 3.98 5.48 -7.30
N GLY A 76 3.93 4.37 -8.02
CA GLY A 76 4.72 3.17 -7.72
C GLY A 76 4.49 2.59 -6.32
N SER A 77 5.56 2.30 -5.58
CA SER A 77 5.52 1.73 -4.22
C SER A 77 5.07 2.72 -3.13
N HIS A 78 4.99 4.01 -3.47
CA HIS A 78 4.63 5.10 -2.56
C HIS A 78 3.15 5.52 -2.70
N ARG A 79 2.46 5.04 -3.74
CA ARG A 79 1.08 5.44 -4.06
C ARG A 79 0.04 5.02 -3.01
N MET A 80 -1.08 5.72 -3.03
CA MET A 80 -2.31 5.28 -2.39
C MET A 80 -3.12 4.38 -3.34
N PRO A 81 -3.47 3.14 -2.93
CA PRO A 81 -4.30 2.26 -3.75
C PRO A 81 -5.72 2.79 -3.96
N GLN A 82 -6.23 2.62 -5.19
CA GLN A 82 -7.57 3.04 -5.61
C GLN A 82 -8.65 2.07 -5.13
N ASP A 83 -9.89 2.54 -5.07
CA ASP A 83 -11.05 1.75 -4.59
C ASP A 83 -11.23 0.43 -5.35
N ALA A 84 -11.09 0.47 -6.69
CA ALA A 84 -11.20 -0.72 -7.53
C ALA A 84 -10.14 -1.78 -7.18
N GLU A 85 -8.91 -1.36 -6.88
CA GLU A 85 -7.83 -2.27 -6.50
C GLU A 85 -8.08 -2.90 -5.12
N ILE A 86 -8.68 -2.14 -4.21
CA ILE A 86 -9.05 -2.63 -2.88
C ILE A 86 -10.15 -3.68 -2.97
N ILE A 87 -11.19 -3.41 -3.77
CA ILE A 87 -12.28 -4.38 -3.99
C ILE A 87 -11.71 -5.67 -4.60
N GLU A 88 -10.94 -5.56 -5.68
CA GLU A 88 -10.39 -6.72 -6.38
C GLU A 88 -9.48 -7.55 -5.46
N ALA A 89 -8.59 -6.89 -4.72
CA ALA A 89 -7.73 -7.57 -3.78
C ALA A 89 -8.53 -8.27 -2.67
N LEU A 90 -9.50 -7.60 -2.05
CA LEU A 90 -10.27 -8.18 -0.93
C LEU A 90 -11.16 -9.35 -1.34
N LYS A 91 -11.57 -9.43 -2.60
CA LYS A 91 -12.47 -10.48 -3.10
C LYS A 91 -11.89 -11.88 -2.92
N HIS A 92 -10.59 -12.03 -3.16
CA HIS A 92 -9.89 -13.31 -3.16
C HIS A 92 -8.79 -13.41 -2.09
N LYS A 93 -8.56 -12.35 -1.31
CA LYS A 93 -7.52 -12.37 -0.27
C LYS A 93 -7.88 -13.35 0.83
N ASP A 94 -6.92 -14.20 1.18
CA ASP A 94 -6.96 -15.02 2.39
C ASP A 94 -6.79 -14.12 3.62
N ILE A 95 -7.93 -13.66 4.16
CA ILE A 95 -8.01 -12.80 5.34
C ILE A 95 -7.85 -13.61 6.63
N TYR A 96 -8.16 -14.90 6.63
CA TYR A 96 -8.06 -15.71 7.85
C TYR A 96 -6.60 -15.96 8.26
N ASN A 97 -5.74 -16.25 7.28
CA ASN A 97 -4.36 -16.66 7.54
C ASN A 97 -3.35 -15.50 7.66
N ILE A 98 -3.78 -14.24 7.50
CA ILE A 98 -2.93 -13.09 7.87
C ILE A 98 -2.70 -13.05 9.39
N LYS A 99 -1.74 -12.21 9.82
CA LYS A 99 -1.45 -11.99 11.25
C LYS A 99 -2.74 -11.71 12.04
N SER A 100 -2.93 -12.39 13.17
CA SER A 100 -4.16 -12.34 13.98
C SER A 100 -4.63 -10.93 14.30
N LYS A 101 -3.69 -10.07 14.72
CA LYS A 101 -3.98 -8.65 14.99
C LYS A 101 -4.57 -7.90 13.79
N ASN A 102 -4.15 -8.20 12.56
CA ASN A 102 -4.61 -7.49 11.36
C ASN A 102 -6.02 -7.92 10.96
N ARG A 103 -6.33 -9.22 11.01
CA ARG A 103 -7.69 -9.71 10.70
C ARG A 103 -8.70 -9.30 11.78
N LEU A 104 -8.30 -9.28 13.05
CA LEU A 104 -9.13 -8.79 14.14
C LEU A 104 -9.39 -7.28 14.00
N TYR A 105 -8.36 -6.50 13.69
CA TYR A 105 -8.50 -5.09 13.39
C TYR A 105 -9.48 -4.84 12.22
N LEU A 106 -9.35 -5.58 11.10
CA LEU A 106 -10.27 -5.47 9.96
C LEU A 106 -11.72 -5.69 10.37
N LEU A 107 -12.02 -6.81 11.03
CA LEU A 107 -13.37 -7.16 11.42
C LEU A 107 -13.90 -6.22 12.51
N SER A 108 -13.07 -5.82 13.47
CA SER A 108 -13.43 -4.85 14.52
C SER A 108 -13.80 -3.49 13.94
N ARG A 109 -13.05 -3.03 12.95
CA ARG A 109 -13.33 -1.75 12.28
C ARG A 109 -14.57 -1.79 11.43
N LEU A 110 -14.84 -2.90 10.76
CA LEU A 110 -16.10 -3.10 10.08
C LEU A 110 -17.26 -3.17 11.06
N GLU A 111 -17.14 -3.91 12.15
CA GLU A 111 -18.19 -4.00 13.17
C GLU A 111 -18.53 -2.63 13.76
N ASN A 112 -17.52 -1.87 14.16
CA ASN A 112 -17.69 -0.60 14.88
C ASN A 112 -17.89 0.64 14.00
N PHE A 113 -17.87 0.52 12.67
CA PHE A 113 -18.07 1.67 11.78
C PHE A 113 -19.49 2.24 11.89
N ASN A 114 -19.63 3.54 12.16
CA ASN A 114 -20.93 4.18 12.43
C ASN A 114 -21.76 3.45 13.52
N ASN A 115 -21.09 2.87 14.51
CA ASN A 115 -21.74 2.24 15.66
C ASN A 115 -21.49 3.08 16.92
N ASN A 116 -22.57 3.62 17.50
CA ASN A 116 -22.50 4.38 18.76
C ASN A 116 -22.26 3.46 19.97
N GLU A 117 -22.64 2.18 19.88
CA GLU A 117 -22.45 1.17 20.91
C GLU A 117 -21.23 0.32 20.57
N VAL A 118 -20.04 0.84 20.86
CA VAL A 118 -18.77 0.20 20.51
C VAL A 118 -18.68 -1.21 21.10
N VAL A 119 -18.51 -2.19 20.22
CA VAL A 119 -18.26 -3.59 20.58
C VAL A 119 -16.77 -3.77 20.86
N ASN A 120 -16.43 -4.12 22.10
CA ASN A 120 -15.04 -4.38 22.48
C ASN A 120 -14.59 -5.77 22.02
N ILE A 121 -13.85 -5.81 20.91
CA ILE A 121 -13.37 -7.05 20.28
C ILE A 121 -11.89 -7.27 20.56
N GLU A 122 -11.10 -6.19 20.62
CA GLU A 122 -9.66 -6.28 20.84
C GLU A 122 -9.36 -6.69 22.29
N GLY A 123 -8.67 -7.82 22.46
CA GLY A 123 -8.35 -8.38 23.78
C GLY A 123 -9.49 -9.16 24.44
N SER A 124 -10.66 -9.26 23.81
CA SER A 124 -11.73 -10.14 24.26
C SER A 124 -11.43 -11.60 23.89
N SER A 125 -11.54 -12.52 24.86
CA SER A 125 -11.51 -13.96 24.61
C SER A 125 -12.85 -14.50 24.10
N ASP A 126 -13.93 -13.73 24.30
CA ASP A 126 -15.29 -14.21 24.11
C ASP A 126 -15.70 -14.09 22.65
N ILE A 127 -15.27 -13.02 21.96
CA ILE A 127 -15.56 -12.79 20.55
C ILE A 127 -14.43 -13.36 19.70
N THR A 128 -14.75 -14.36 18.89
CA THR A 128 -13.80 -15.02 17.99
C THR A 128 -14.25 -14.93 16.53
N ILE A 129 -13.36 -15.25 15.61
CA ILE A 129 -13.67 -15.30 14.19
C ILE A 129 -14.35 -16.65 13.88
N GLU A 130 -15.52 -16.58 13.26
CA GLU A 130 -16.29 -17.73 12.81
C GLU A 130 -16.31 -17.80 11.28
N HIS A 131 -16.28 -19.02 10.76
CA HIS A 131 -16.47 -19.31 9.34
C HIS A 131 -17.95 -19.65 9.09
N ILE A 132 -18.60 -18.89 8.21
CA ILE A 132 -20.02 -19.11 7.90
C ILE A 132 -20.19 -20.47 7.21
N PHE A 133 -19.52 -20.66 6.08
CA PHE A 133 -19.19 -21.96 5.51
C PHE A 133 -17.99 -22.54 6.26
N PRO A 134 -18.14 -23.61 7.04
CA PRO A 134 -17.11 -24.11 7.94
C PRO A 134 -15.96 -24.80 7.20
N GLN A 135 -14.77 -24.81 7.82
CA GLN A 135 -13.60 -25.53 7.29
C GLN A 135 -13.84 -27.04 7.16
N ARG A 136 -14.70 -27.62 8.00
CA ARG A 136 -15.07 -29.04 7.97
C ARG A 136 -16.59 -29.17 7.76
N PRO A 137 -17.09 -28.91 6.54
CA PRO A 137 -18.51 -28.95 6.27
C PRO A 137 -19.07 -30.36 6.46
N ASN A 138 -20.19 -30.45 7.17
CA ASN A 138 -20.93 -31.68 7.37
C ASN A 138 -21.62 -32.15 6.06
N HIS A 139 -22.31 -33.28 6.11
CA HIS A 139 -22.99 -33.84 4.92
C HIS A 139 -24.15 -32.95 4.42
N VAL A 140 -24.79 -32.18 5.29
CA VAL A 140 -25.92 -31.28 4.94
C VAL A 140 -25.45 -30.17 3.99
N TRP A 141 -24.28 -29.59 4.24
CA TRP A 141 -23.67 -28.62 3.32
C TRP A 141 -23.45 -29.20 1.92
N LYS A 142 -23.03 -30.47 1.83
CA LYS A 142 -22.79 -31.15 0.54
C LYS A 142 -24.08 -31.42 -0.24
N SER A 143 -25.22 -31.54 0.46
CA SER A 143 -26.53 -31.71 -0.19
C SER A 143 -27.21 -30.39 -0.56
N GLN A 144 -26.80 -29.27 0.05
CA GLN A 144 -27.39 -27.94 -0.18
C GLN A 144 -26.70 -27.16 -1.30
N LEU A 145 -25.45 -27.48 -1.61
CA LEU A 145 -24.65 -26.81 -2.64
C LEU A 145 -24.43 -27.72 -3.84
N SER A 146 -24.31 -27.12 -5.03
CA SER A 146 -23.81 -27.87 -6.20
C SER A 146 -22.36 -28.31 -5.98
N GLU A 147 -21.90 -29.33 -6.70
CA GLU A 147 -20.51 -29.79 -6.60
C GLU A 147 -19.51 -28.67 -6.97
N ALA A 148 -19.87 -27.85 -7.96
CA ALA A 148 -19.09 -26.68 -8.38
C ALA A 148 -19.03 -25.61 -7.27
N ASP A 149 -20.17 -25.27 -6.65
CA ASP A 149 -20.21 -24.28 -5.57
C ASP A 149 -19.47 -24.76 -4.33
N LEU A 150 -19.60 -26.04 -3.98
CA LEU A 150 -18.88 -26.64 -2.86
C LEU A 150 -17.37 -26.57 -3.07
N LYS A 151 -16.91 -26.76 -4.32
CA LYS A 151 -15.50 -26.63 -4.68
C LYS A 151 -15.03 -25.18 -4.53
N LEU A 152 -15.75 -24.21 -5.11
CA LEU A 152 -15.45 -22.78 -4.98
C LEU A 152 -15.41 -22.32 -3.53
N MET A 153 -16.40 -22.72 -2.73
CA MET A 153 -16.47 -22.40 -1.30
C MET A 153 -15.24 -22.89 -0.52
N LYS A 154 -14.72 -24.08 -0.84
CA LYS A 154 -13.57 -24.67 -0.16
C LYS A 154 -12.24 -24.12 -0.61
N GLU A 155 -12.08 -23.96 -1.93
CA GLU A 155 -10.77 -23.66 -2.53
C GLU A 155 -10.52 -22.16 -2.61
N GLU A 156 -11.56 -21.37 -2.93
CA GLU A 156 -11.41 -19.93 -3.21
C GLU A 156 -11.94 -19.05 -2.08
N TYR A 157 -13.11 -19.38 -1.53
CA TYR A 157 -13.83 -18.47 -0.64
C TYR A 157 -13.68 -18.74 0.85
N LEU A 158 -13.14 -19.90 1.23
CA LEU A 158 -13.15 -20.39 2.62
C LEU A 158 -12.60 -19.37 3.62
N HIS A 159 -11.48 -18.72 3.26
CA HIS A 159 -10.76 -17.79 4.13
C HIS A 159 -10.93 -16.32 3.73
N THR A 160 -11.88 -16.01 2.85
CA THR A 160 -12.12 -14.66 2.33
C THR A 160 -13.01 -13.85 3.24
N LEU A 161 -12.97 -12.52 3.08
CA LEU A 161 -13.78 -11.57 3.85
C LEU A 161 -15.28 -11.94 3.86
N GLY A 162 -15.80 -12.38 2.71
CA GLY A 162 -17.20 -12.76 2.53
C GLY A 162 -17.63 -13.95 3.40
N ASN A 163 -16.72 -14.86 3.76
CA ASN A 163 -17.03 -16.04 4.57
C ASN A 163 -16.71 -15.90 6.07
N LEU A 164 -16.09 -14.79 6.49
CA LEU A 164 -15.67 -14.57 7.86
C LEU A 164 -16.64 -13.63 8.59
N THR A 165 -16.91 -13.95 9.85
CA THR A 165 -17.67 -13.09 10.76
C THR A 165 -17.11 -13.13 12.18
N LEU A 166 -17.65 -12.30 13.07
CA LEU A 166 -17.39 -12.34 14.50
C LEU A 166 -18.53 -13.07 15.23
N SER A 167 -18.18 -13.87 16.23
CA SER A 167 -19.16 -14.59 17.04
C SER A 167 -18.67 -14.80 18.47
N GLY A 168 -19.54 -14.51 19.42
CA GLY A 168 -19.40 -14.90 20.83
C GLY A 168 -19.72 -16.38 21.09
N ASN A 169 -20.34 -17.05 20.12
CA ASN A 169 -20.90 -18.40 20.26
C ASN A 169 -20.26 -19.40 19.29
N ASN A 170 -19.06 -19.10 18.78
CA ASN A 170 -18.36 -19.86 17.75
C ASN A 170 -18.30 -21.37 18.07
N GLY A 171 -17.95 -21.73 19.31
CA GLY A 171 -17.90 -23.13 19.76
C GLY A 171 -19.26 -23.87 19.68
N SER A 172 -20.38 -23.16 19.82
CA SER A 172 -21.72 -23.75 19.67
C SER A 172 -22.14 -23.88 18.20
N LEU A 173 -21.74 -22.92 17.35
CA LEU A 173 -22.06 -22.89 15.91
C LEU A 173 -21.26 -23.96 15.13
N GLY A 174 -19.94 -23.96 15.27
CA GLY A 174 -19.02 -24.97 14.75
C GLY A 174 -19.26 -25.36 13.29
N ASN A 175 -19.41 -26.66 13.02
CA ASN A 175 -19.58 -27.20 11.66
C ASN A 175 -21.05 -27.44 11.26
N LYS A 176 -22.00 -26.81 11.96
CA LYS A 176 -23.43 -26.91 11.63
C LYS A 176 -23.72 -26.34 10.24
N ASP A 177 -24.83 -26.76 9.63
CA ASP A 177 -25.34 -26.14 8.41
C ASP A 177 -25.78 -24.69 8.67
N PHE A 178 -25.94 -23.93 7.58
CA PHE A 178 -26.25 -22.50 7.69
C PHE A 178 -27.52 -22.20 8.50
N ILE A 179 -28.61 -22.91 8.23
CA ILE A 179 -29.90 -22.70 8.91
C ILE A 179 -29.75 -22.99 10.40
N SER A 180 -29.12 -24.11 10.75
CA SER A 180 -28.83 -24.44 12.14
C SER A 180 -27.96 -23.41 12.86
N LYS A 181 -27.00 -22.76 12.16
CA LYS A 181 -26.22 -21.66 12.73
C LYS A 181 -27.04 -20.38 12.88
N ARG A 182 -27.87 -20.06 11.89
CA ARG A 182 -28.68 -18.84 11.85
C ARG A 182 -29.78 -18.86 12.92
N ASP A 183 -30.50 -19.96 13.04
CA ASP A 183 -31.73 -20.10 13.83
C ASP A 183 -31.48 -20.70 15.23
N MET A 184 -30.22 -20.84 15.65
CA MET A 184 -29.90 -21.35 16.98
C MET A 184 -30.41 -20.39 18.06
N PRO A 185 -31.29 -20.84 18.99
CA PRO A 185 -31.83 -19.98 20.03
C PRO A 185 -30.72 -19.34 20.88
N GLU A 186 -30.81 -18.03 21.09
CA GLU A 186 -29.94 -17.16 21.90
C GLU A 186 -28.50 -17.02 21.39
N LYS A 187 -28.11 -17.82 20.38
CA LYS A 187 -26.70 -17.98 19.97
C LYS A 187 -26.47 -17.80 18.48
N GLY A 188 -27.53 -17.95 17.68
CA GLY A 188 -27.47 -17.93 16.23
C GLY A 188 -27.33 -16.53 15.67
N TYR A 189 -27.16 -16.46 14.35
CA TYR A 189 -27.01 -15.17 13.65
C TYR A 189 -28.24 -14.28 13.80
N LYS A 190 -29.45 -14.84 13.94
CA LYS A 190 -30.68 -14.07 14.20
C LYS A 190 -30.70 -13.33 15.53
N ASP A 191 -30.10 -13.92 16.56
CA ASP A 191 -30.07 -13.33 17.91
C ASP A 191 -28.79 -12.54 18.17
N SER A 192 -27.87 -12.52 17.20
CA SER A 192 -26.62 -11.78 17.28
C SER A 192 -26.85 -10.28 17.15
N ARG A 193 -26.27 -9.49 18.06
CA ARG A 193 -26.26 -8.02 18.01
C ARG A 193 -25.16 -7.43 17.10
N LEU A 194 -24.25 -8.26 16.61
CA LEU A 194 -23.14 -7.83 15.77
C LEU A 194 -23.61 -7.46 14.36
N TRP A 195 -23.21 -6.29 13.88
CA TRP A 195 -23.47 -5.80 12.53
C TRP A 195 -23.01 -6.80 11.46
N LEU A 196 -21.84 -7.43 11.64
CA LEU A 196 -21.29 -8.42 10.72
C LEU A 196 -22.19 -9.64 10.49
N ASN A 197 -23.13 -9.90 11.42
CA ASN A 197 -24.10 -11.00 11.36
C ASN A 197 -25.48 -10.57 10.83
N LYS A 198 -25.75 -9.26 10.66
CA LYS A 198 -27.08 -8.77 10.23
C LYS A 198 -27.53 -9.40 8.91
N TYR A 199 -26.69 -9.34 7.88
CA TYR A 199 -27.01 -9.97 6.59
C TYR A 199 -27.30 -11.48 6.73
N LEU A 200 -26.57 -12.18 7.60
CA LEU A 200 -26.73 -13.61 7.83
C LEU A 200 -28.06 -13.94 8.52
N SER A 201 -28.60 -13.02 9.32
CA SER A 201 -29.90 -13.20 9.99
C SER A 201 -31.09 -13.16 9.04
N GLU A 202 -30.94 -12.49 7.90
CA GLU A 202 -32.04 -12.14 6.98
C GLU A 202 -32.17 -13.09 5.78
N ILE A 203 -31.14 -13.91 5.49
CA ILE A 203 -31.12 -14.81 4.33
C ILE A 203 -31.42 -16.26 4.72
N ASP A 204 -32.01 -17.03 3.81
CA ASP A 204 -32.34 -18.45 4.01
C ASP A 204 -31.32 -19.43 3.43
N VAL A 205 -30.45 -18.98 2.52
CA VAL A 205 -29.49 -19.86 1.83
C VAL A 205 -28.10 -19.22 1.85
N TRP A 206 -27.09 -20.02 2.14
CA TRP A 206 -25.68 -19.64 2.04
C TRP A 206 -25.00 -20.37 0.88
N ASP A 207 -25.14 -19.81 -0.31
CA ASP A 207 -24.48 -20.25 -1.54
C ASP A 207 -23.45 -19.22 -2.02
N VAL A 208 -22.80 -19.48 -3.17
CA VAL A 208 -21.78 -18.58 -3.73
C VAL A 208 -22.37 -17.20 -4.00
N GLN A 209 -23.60 -17.12 -4.49
CA GLN A 209 -24.25 -15.84 -4.77
C GLN A 209 -24.53 -15.04 -3.48
N ALA A 210 -24.95 -15.71 -2.41
CA ALA A 210 -25.16 -15.08 -1.10
C ALA A 210 -23.84 -14.58 -0.50
N LEU A 211 -22.76 -15.32 -0.68
CA LEU A 211 -21.41 -14.90 -0.28
C LEU A 211 -20.94 -13.68 -1.06
N GLU A 212 -21.11 -13.65 -2.38
CA GLU A 212 -20.73 -12.51 -3.23
C GLU A 212 -21.53 -11.25 -2.89
N ARG A 213 -22.85 -11.40 -2.64
CA ARG A 213 -23.69 -10.30 -2.14
C ARG A 213 -23.20 -9.77 -0.80
N ARG A 214 -22.85 -10.66 0.14
CA ARG A 214 -22.27 -10.25 1.43
C ARG A 214 -20.95 -9.53 1.24
N PHE A 215 -20.08 -10.06 0.39
CA PHE A 215 -18.79 -9.46 0.08
C PHE A 215 -18.96 -8.02 -0.41
N ASN A 216 -19.88 -7.75 -1.34
CA ASN A 216 -20.12 -6.40 -1.83
C ASN A 216 -20.54 -5.42 -0.72
N ILE A 217 -21.45 -5.84 0.17
CA ILE A 217 -21.87 -5.03 1.35
C ILE A 217 -20.65 -4.71 2.24
N MET A 218 -19.79 -5.70 2.48
CA MET A 218 -18.60 -5.52 3.30
C MET A 218 -17.53 -4.67 2.60
N ALA A 219 -17.34 -4.83 1.29
CA ALA A 219 -16.39 -4.09 0.50
C ALA A 219 -16.75 -2.60 0.43
N GLU A 220 -18.03 -2.27 0.19
CA GLU A 220 -18.52 -0.89 0.27
C GLU A 220 -18.25 -0.27 1.64
N ARG A 221 -18.44 -1.04 2.72
CA ARG A 221 -18.13 -0.58 4.07
C ARG A 221 -16.64 -0.40 4.29
N CYS A 222 -15.79 -1.31 3.78
CA CYS A 222 -14.33 -1.14 3.80
C CYS A 222 -13.93 0.19 3.16
N LEU A 223 -14.50 0.55 2.00
CA LEU A 223 -14.19 1.81 1.33
C LEU A 223 -14.63 3.04 2.13
N LYS A 224 -15.66 2.92 2.97
CA LYS A 224 -16.08 4.01 3.88
C LYS A 224 -15.19 4.10 5.13
N VAL A 225 -14.74 2.97 5.67
CA VAL A 225 -13.82 2.92 6.83
C VAL A 225 -12.43 3.44 6.45
N TRP A 226 -11.94 3.04 5.28
CA TRP A 226 -10.64 3.41 4.74
C TRP A 226 -10.86 4.12 3.41
N SER A 227 -11.35 5.36 3.47
CA SER A 227 -11.69 6.17 2.29
C SER A 227 -10.47 6.61 1.49
N TYR A 228 -10.67 6.75 0.18
CA TYR A 228 -9.78 7.51 -0.68
C TYR A 228 -10.10 9.01 -0.49
N PRO A 229 -9.11 9.90 -0.42
CA PRO A 229 -9.36 11.32 -0.20
C PRO A 229 -10.10 11.90 -1.41
N ASN A 230 -11.11 12.73 -1.14
CA ASN A 230 -11.81 13.47 -2.18
C ASN A 230 -11.17 14.85 -2.33
N VAL A 231 -10.03 14.89 -3.02
CA VAL A 231 -9.26 16.12 -3.26
C VAL A 231 -9.12 16.36 -4.75
N ASP A 232 -9.27 17.62 -5.15
CA ASP A 232 -8.96 18.05 -6.51
C ASP A 232 -7.44 18.07 -6.70
N LEU A 233 -6.95 17.36 -7.71
CA LEU A 233 -5.53 17.27 -8.03
C LEU A 233 -5.12 18.27 -9.12
N GLU A 234 -6.07 18.94 -9.77
CA GLU A 234 -5.86 19.85 -10.92
C GLU A 234 -5.14 21.15 -10.51
N ASP A 235 -5.42 21.70 -9.32
CA ASP A 235 -4.86 22.99 -8.85
C ASP A 235 -3.51 22.90 -8.11
N TYR A 236 -2.97 21.71 -7.90
CA TYR A 236 -1.69 21.54 -7.19
C TYR A 236 -0.54 21.56 -8.19
N ASN A 237 0.02 22.75 -8.43
CA ASN A 237 1.10 23.06 -9.39
C ASN A 237 2.09 21.91 -9.64
N GLU A 238 1.96 21.25 -10.79
CA GLU A 238 2.93 20.26 -11.30
C GLU A 238 4.28 20.89 -11.69
N SER A 239 4.33 22.22 -11.84
CA SER A 239 5.50 22.91 -12.43
C SER A 239 6.60 23.30 -11.44
N THR A 240 6.46 23.00 -10.14
CA THR A 240 7.36 23.56 -9.12
C THR A 240 8.20 22.56 -8.33
N GLU A 241 7.81 21.29 -8.23
CA GLU A 241 8.45 20.38 -7.27
C GLU A 241 9.43 19.39 -7.90
N GLU A 242 10.44 19.04 -7.10
CA GLU A 242 11.41 17.99 -7.35
C GLU A 242 10.68 16.65 -7.30
N ILE A 243 10.77 15.87 -8.37
CA ILE A 243 10.17 14.53 -8.45
C ILE A 243 11.24 13.48 -8.21
N SER A 244 10.92 12.43 -7.45
CA SER A 244 11.83 11.28 -7.33
C SER A 244 12.07 10.68 -8.72
N ILE A 245 13.29 10.23 -9.01
CA ILE A 245 13.56 9.56 -10.28
C ILE A 245 12.67 8.33 -10.48
N PHE A 246 12.23 7.67 -9.41
CA PHE A 246 11.32 6.53 -9.43
C PHE A 246 9.90 6.90 -9.85
N GLU A 247 9.52 8.15 -9.66
CA GLU A 247 8.20 8.71 -10.01
C GLU A 247 8.23 9.50 -11.32
N ALA A 248 9.43 9.76 -11.85
CA ALA A 248 9.61 10.46 -13.11
C ALA A 248 9.09 9.65 -14.30
N ASP A 249 8.31 10.31 -15.14
CA ASP A 249 7.85 9.78 -16.42
C ASP A 249 9.02 9.64 -17.41
N ASP A 250 8.74 9.10 -18.60
CA ASP A 250 9.73 8.90 -19.65
C ASP A 250 10.56 10.19 -19.88
N PRO A 251 11.90 10.15 -19.69
CA PRO A 251 12.77 11.30 -19.85
C PRO A 251 13.09 11.64 -21.31
N THR A 252 12.54 10.89 -22.27
CA THR A 252 12.75 11.12 -23.69
C THR A 252 12.20 12.49 -24.09
N HIS A 253 12.99 13.26 -24.85
CA HIS A 253 12.72 14.66 -25.22
C HIS A 253 12.60 15.68 -24.08
N LYS A 254 12.71 15.28 -22.80
CA LYS A 254 12.68 16.21 -21.66
C LYS A 254 14.08 16.69 -21.28
N LYS A 255 14.19 17.96 -20.87
CA LYS A 255 15.43 18.54 -20.32
C LYS A 255 15.33 18.68 -18.82
N LEU A 256 16.45 18.49 -18.12
CA LEU A 256 16.54 18.72 -16.68
C LEU A 256 16.90 20.18 -16.41
N GLU A 257 16.31 20.77 -15.37
CA GLU A 257 16.72 22.06 -14.83
C GLU A 257 17.86 21.87 -13.82
N TYR A 258 17.65 20.97 -12.87
CA TYR A 258 18.61 20.54 -11.88
C TYR A 258 18.23 19.16 -11.32
N VAL A 259 19.14 18.60 -10.54
CA VAL A 259 19.01 17.31 -9.85
C VAL A 259 19.41 17.50 -8.39
N VAL A 260 18.76 16.81 -7.47
CA VAL A 260 19.18 16.69 -6.08
C VAL A 260 19.64 15.25 -5.87
N LEU A 261 20.94 15.08 -5.66
CA LEU A 261 21.60 13.80 -5.44
C LEU A 261 22.21 13.80 -4.02
N PHE A 262 21.75 12.92 -3.13
CA PHE A 262 22.15 12.84 -1.72
C PHE A 262 22.08 14.20 -1.00
N GLY A 263 20.99 14.94 -1.21
CA GLY A 263 20.78 16.28 -0.65
C GLY A 263 21.57 17.40 -1.33
N GLN A 264 22.46 17.10 -2.28
CA GLN A 264 23.22 18.11 -3.02
C GLN A 264 22.52 18.50 -4.32
N LYS A 265 22.24 19.80 -4.48
CA LYS A 265 21.64 20.35 -5.69
C LYS A 265 22.69 20.58 -6.78
N LEU A 266 22.58 19.85 -7.88
CA LEU A 266 23.48 19.85 -9.03
C LEU A 266 22.77 20.42 -10.26
N LYS A 267 23.38 21.39 -10.94
CA LYS A 267 22.87 21.96 -12.21
C LYS A 267 23.16 21.04 -13.39
N ILE A 268 22.47 19.90 -13.43
CA ILE A 268 22.56 18.91 -14.49
C ILE A 268 21.39 19.08 -15.44
N LYS A 269 21.68 19.25 -16.74
CA LYS A 269 20.65 19.53 -17.76
C LYS A 269 20.29 18.35 -18.65
N THR A 270 21.08 17.28 -18.63
CA THR A 270 20.90 16.11 -19.52
C THR A 270 20.91 14.82 -18.74
N VAL A 271 20.14 13.84 -19.21
CA VAL A 271 20.10 12.48 -18.64
C VAL A 271 21.46 11.78 -18.76
N ALA A 272 22.21 12.05 -19.83
CA ALA A 272 23.55 11.49 -20.00
C ALA A 272 24.52 11.98 -18.91
N SER A 273 24.48 13.26 -18.57
CA SER A 273 25.27 13.82 -17.46
C SER A 273 24.80 13.28 -16.11
N LEU A 274 23.49 13.18 -15.89
CA LEU A 274 22.91 12.60 -14.68
C LEU A 274 23.41 11.17 -14.45
N TYR A 275 23.36 10.32 -15.48
CA TYR A 275 23.82 8.94 -15.42
C TYR A 275 25.28 8.84 -14.97
N ILE A 276 26.18 9.65 -15.54
CA ILE A 276 27.60 9.64 -15.14
C ILE A 276 27.79 10.14 -13.71
N GLU A 277 27.11 11.22 -13.33
CA GLU A 277 27.26 11.80 -12.00
C GLU A 277 26.82 10.82 -10.91
N VAL A 278 25.66 10.18 -11.08
CA VAL A 278 25.12 9.21 -10.13
C VAL A 278 26.09 8.03 -9.97
N PHE A 279 26.57 7.45 -11.06
CA PHE A 279 27.47 6.30 -10.97
C PHE A 279 28.86 6.67 -10.47
N THR A 280 29.35 7.89 -10.74
CA THR A 280 30.58 8.41 -10.14
C THR A 280 30.42 8.52 -8.63
N TYR A 281 29.34 9.16 -8.17
CA TYR A 281 29.04 9.33 -6.75
C TYR A 281 28.89 7.97 -6.04
N LEU A 282 28.05 7.06 -6.56
CA LEU A 282 27.83 5.74 -5.96
C LEU A 282 29.13 4.92 -5.91
N PHE A 283 29.97 5.02 -6.94
CA PHE A 283 31.26 4.33 -6.97
C PHE A 283 32.23 4.90 -5.92
N GLU A 284 32.25 6.22 -5.71
CA GLU A 284 33.05 6.84 -4.65
C GLU A 284 32.57 6.44 -3.24
N GLN A 285 31.25 6.28 -3.04
CA GLN A 285 30.69 5.88 -1.74
C GLN A 285 31.00 4.42 -1.39
N ASN A 286 30.77 3.49 -2.31
CA ASN A 286 31.04 2.08 -2.08
C ASN A 286 31.37 1.33 -3.39
N PRO A 287 32.66 1.26 -3.77
CA PRO A 287 33.09 0.53 -4.96
C PRO A 287 32.75 -0.97 -4.91
N GLU A 288 32.74 -1.59 -3.72
CA GLU A 288 32.57 -3.04 -3.58
C GLU A 288 31.22 -3.53 -4.09
N VAL A 289 30.16 -2.72 -3.94
CA VAL A 289 28.81 -3.06 -4.41
C VAL A 289 28.80 -3.30 -5.93
N PHE A 290 29.60 -2.56 -6.70
CA PHE A 290 29.69 -2.73 -8.15
C PHE A 290 30.30 -4.08 -8.56
N PHE A 291 31.13 -4.69 -7.70
CA PHE A 291 31.84 -5.93 -8.00
C PHE A 291 31.23 -7.15 -7.31
N ASN A 292 30.57 -6.95 -6.16
CA ASN A 292 29.94 -8.02 -5.38
C ASN A 292 28.48 -8.28 -5.78
N THR A 293 27.90 -7.43 -6.62
CA THR A 293 26.56 -7.59 -7.22
C THR A 293 26.65 -7.71 -8.74
N ASP A 294 25.51 -7.92 -9.41
CA ASP A 294 25.44 -7.94 -10.88
C ASP A 294 25.49 -6.52 -11.50
N LEU A 295 25.60 -5.47 -10.68
CA LEU A 295 25.61 -4.07 -11.13
C LEU A 295 26.75 -3.79 -12.10
N GLY A 296 27.97 -4.25 -11.81
CA GLY A 296 29.13 -4.04 -12.68
C GLY A 296 28.96 -4.68 -14.06
N GLU A 297 28.37 -5.86 -14.13
CA GLU A 297 28.07 -6.54 -15.39
C GLU A 297 27.02 -5.77 -16.20
N ARG A 298 25.92 -5.34 -15.54
CA ARG A 298 24.85 -4.58 -16.19
C ARG A 298 25.30 -3.20 -16.70
N LEU A 299 26.30 -2.59 -16.10
CA LEU A 299 26.87 -1.30 -16.51
C LEU A 299 28.03 -1.45 -17.50
N GLY A 300 28.55 -2.67 -17.70
CA GLY A 300 29.75 -2.92 -18.49
C GLY A 300 30.98 -2.26 -17.88
N ILE A 301 31.21 -2.42 -16.58
CA ILE A 301 32.37 -1.81 -15.92
C ILE A 301 33.68 -2.42 -16.41
N VAL A 302 34.62 -1.58 -16.86
CA VAL A 302 35.94 -2.01 -17.33
C VAL A 302 37.04 -1.13 -16.73
N LYS A 303 38.24 -1.70 -16.60
CA LYS A 303 39.45 -0.91 -16.25
C LYS A 303 39.89 -0.05 -17.44
N TYR A 304 40.60 1.04 -17.17
CA TYR A 304 41.13 2.00 -18.16
C TYR A 304 41.68 1.34 -19.44
N HIS A 305 42.55 0.33 -19.30
CA HIS A 305 43.20 -0.38 -20.41
C HIS A 305 42.23 -1.15 -21.33
N ASN A 306 41.00 -1.43 -20.86
CA ASN A 306 39.97 -2.16 -21.60
C ASN A 306 38.84 -1.24 -22.10
N ARG A 307 38.98 0.09 -22.00
CA ARG A 307 37.92 1.04 -22.38
C ARG A 307 37.43 0.90 -23.83
N GLU A 308 38.29 0.40 -24.72
CA GLU A 308 37.99 0.20 -26.14
C GLU A 308 36.95 -0.90 -26.39
N LYS A 309 36.68 -1.75 -25.39
CA LYS A 309 35.61 -2.75 -25.45
C LYS A 309 34.21 -2.14 -25.35
N LEU A 310 34.09 -0.91 -24.89
CA LEU A 310 32.83 -0.20 -24.74
C LEU A 310 32.54 0.62 -25.99
N ARG A 311 31.27 0.69 -26.39
CA ARG A 311 30.81 1.51 -27.52
C ARG A 311 30.96 2.99 -27.21
N PHE A 312 30.68 3.38 -25.97
CA PHE A 312 30.90 4.74 -25.49
C PHE A 312 31.36 4.74 -24.03
N ALA A 313 32.68 4.66 -23.83
CA ALA A 313 33.29 4.63 -22.51
C ALA A 313 33.21 5.99 -21.80
N LYS A 314 32.72 5.98 -20.56
CA LYS A 314 32.77 7.14 -19.65
C LYS A 314 33.41 6.77 -18.33
N ALA A 315 34.31 7.62 -17.85
CA ALA A 315 35.00 7.41 -16.58
C ALA A 315 34.06 7.67 -15.41
N ILE A 316 34.13 6.80 -14.39
CA ILE A 316 33.49 6.99 -13.07
C ILE A 316 34.53 7.06 -11.94
N SER A 317 35.80 6.78 -12.24
CA SER A 317 36.95 7.01 -11.38
C SER A 317 38.22 7.09 -12.24
N SER A 318 39.39 7.30 -11.62
CA SER A 318 40.68 7.32 -12.33
C SER A 318 40.98 6.03 -13.10
N ASN A 319 40.44 4.89 -12.64
CA ASN A 319 40.80 3.56 -13.17
C ASN A 319 39.63 2.80 -13.81
N TYR A 320 38.37 3.24 -13.62
CA TYR A 320 37.18 2.51 -14.07
C TYR A 320 36.27 3.33 -14.98
N PHE A 321 35.75 2.64 -16.00
CA PHE A 321 34.87 3.17 -17.04
C PHE A 321 33.61 2.31 -17.15
N ILE A 322 32.50 2.93 -17.52
CA ILE A 322 31.21 2.27 -17.79
C ILE A 322 30.72 2.55 -19.20
N GLU A 323 29.84 1.69 -19.71
CA GLU A 323 29.11 1.93 -20.96
C GLU A 323 28.09 3.05 -20.77
N ALA A 324 28.04 3.98 -21.73
CA ALA A 324 27.09 5.09 -21.73
C ALA A 324 26.28 5.19 -23.03
N HIS A 325 26.49 4.28 -23.99
CA HIS A 325 25.70 4.15 -25.21
C HIS A 325 24.34 3.46 -24.96
N PHE A 326 23.52 4.11 -24.15
CA PHE A 326 22.14 3.71 -23.85
C PHE A 326 21.18 4.84 -24.21
N ASP A 327 19.91 4.53 -24.51
CA ASP A 327 18.86 5.55 -24.59
C ASP A 327 18.56 6.14 -23.19
N ASN A 328 17.75 7.20 -23.12
CA ASN A 328 17.49 7.88 -21.84
C ASN A 328 16.68 7.02 -20.86
N MET A 329 15.77 6.18 -21.35
CA MET A 329 14.96 5.29 -20.52
C MET A 329 15.83 4.21 -19.89
N SER A 330 16.66 3.54 -20.70
CA SER A 330 17.66 2.58 -20.26
C SER A 330 18.62 3.15 -19.21
N LYS A 331 18.99 4.44 -19.33
CA LYS A 331 19.80 5.13 -18.30
C LYS A 331 19.02 5.29 -16.99
N PHE A 332 17.75 5.71 -17.05
CA PHE A 332 16.89 5.82 -15.86
C PHE A 332 16.71 4.47 -15.16
N ASP A 333 16.42 3.41 -15.90
CA ASP A 333 16.21 2.07 -15.34
C ASP A 333 17.47 1.55 -14.64
N LYS A 334 18.66 1.78 -15.23
CA LYS A 334 19.94 1.43 -14.61
C LYS A 334 20.20 2.24 -13.34
N ILE A 335 19.88 3.54 -13.33
CA ILE A 335 20.00 4.38 -12.14
C ILE A 335 19.06 3.88 -11.04
N LYS A 336 17.78 3.64 -11.35
CA LYS A 336 16.79 3.10 -10.40
C LYS A 336 17.27 1.79 -9.78
N TYR A 337 17.72 0.86 -10.62
CA TYR A 337 18.26 -0.42 -10.18
C TYR A 337 19.48 -0.26 -9.25
N ALA A 338 20.40 0.65 -9.58
CA ALA A 338 21.55 0.92 -8.74
C ALA A 338 21.14 1.51 -7.38
N LEU A 339 20.21 2.46 -7.38
CA LEU A 339 19.70 3.04 -6.13
C LEU A 339 18.95 2.02 -5.28
N GLU A 340 18.24 1.05 -5.86
CA GLU A 340 17.63 -0.06 -5.12
C GLU A 340 18.70 -0.96 -4.46
N ILE A 341 19.77 -1.31 -5.17
CA ILE A 341 20.89 -2.09 -4.60
C ILE A 341 21.57 -1.36 -3.45
N PHE A 342 21.71 -0.03 -3.57
CA PHE A 342 22.31 0.83 -2.56
C PHE A 342 21.33 1.24 -1.45
N GLU A 343 20.08 0.77 -1.48
CA GLU A 343 19.00 1.17 -0.56
C GLU A 343 18.78 2.71 -0.50
N ALA A 344 19.02 3.40 -1.61
CA ALA A 344 19.11 4.85 -1.74
C ALA A 344 18.03 5.45 -2.66
N GLU A 345 16.82 4.87 -2.68
CA GLU A 345 15.78 5.22 -3.67
C GLU A 345 15.26 6.69 -3.56
N ASP A 346 15.42 7.34 -2.41
CA ASP A 346 15.00 8.73 -2.19
C ASP A 346 16.15 9.74 -2.35
N GLU A 347 17.38 9.25 -2.54
CA GLU A 347 18.56 10.10 -2.63
C GLU A 347 18.73 10.71 -4.02
N LEU A 348 17.76 10.51 -4.91
CA LEU A 348 17.76 11.12 -6.23
C LEU A 348 16.39 11.67 -6.62
N SER A 349 16.31 13.00 -6.64
CA SER A 349 15.18 13.74 -7.20
C SER A 349 15.64 14.61 -8.37
N ILE A 350 14.77 14.79 -9.35
CA ILE A 350 15.03 15.55 -10.56
C ILE A 350 13.98 16.66 -10.72
N LYS A 351 14.35 17.74 -11.38
CA LYS A 351 13.38 18.74 -11.86
C LYS A 351 13.53 18.90 -13.37
N TYR A 352 12.43 18.76 -14.10
CA TYR A 352 12.41 19.07 -15.53
C TYR A 352 12.37 20.58 -15.74
N ALA A 353 13.06 21.05 -16.77
CA ALA A 353 12.90 22.43 -17.25
C ALA A 353 11.49 22.59 -17.83
N ALA A 354 10.86 23.74 -17.57
CA ALA A 354 9.59 24.09 -18.18
C ALA A 354 9.70 23.98 -19.71
N GLU A 355 8.68 23.40 -20.34
CA GLU A 355 8.58 23.34 -21.80
C GLU A 355 8.57 24.78 -22.35
N SER A 356 9.52 25.08 -23.23
CA SER A 356 9.71 26.38 -23.87
C SER A 356 9.25 26.35 -25.31
#